data_AF-A0A536YZ69-F1
#
_entry.id   AF-A0A536YZ69-F1
#
_cell.length_a   1.000
_cell.length_b   1.000
_cell.length_c   1.000
_cell.angle_alpha   90.00
_cell.angle_beta   90.00
_cell.angle_gamma   90.00
#
_symmetry.space_group_name_H-M   'P 1'
#
loop_
_entity.id
_entity.type
_entity.pdbx_description
1 polymer ?
#
loop_
_entity_poly.entity_id
_entity_poly.type
_entity_poly.pdbx_seq_one_letter_code
_entity_poly.pdbx_strand_id
1 'polypeptide(L)'
;MTLRLRATAATRPPKLTAARKRSAIPSARALLGKRNIYWAELKKAVTSPIYDGALLVPGNRMRGPAVIETTDTTVVVHPRRALEVDAFGNFEIRF
;
A
#
# COMPACT_ATOMS: atom_id res chain seq x y z
N MET A 1 -5.05 15.59 43.58
CA MET A 1 -4.44 16.67 42.77
C MET A 1 -3.38 16.04 41.89
N THR A 2 -3.49 16.10 40.57
CA THR A 2 -2.53 15.44 39.65
C THR A 2 -1.73 16.51 38.90
N LEU A 3 -0.41 16.47 39.06
CA LEU A 3 0.52 17.32 38.33
C LEU A 3 1.15 16.52 37.20
N ARG A 4 1.18 17.09 35.98
CA ARG A 4 1.80 16.47 34.81
C ARG A 4 2.88 17.39 34.25
N LEU A 5 4.09 16.87 34.10
CA LEU A 5 5.23 17.54 33.47
C LEU A 5 5.52 16.89 32.12
N ARG A 6 5.82 17.72 31.10
CA ARG A 6 6.31 17.28 29.79
C ARG A 6 7.56 18.08 29.44
N ALA A 7 8.65 17.38 29.15
CA ALA A 7 9.90 17.97 28.66
C ALA A 7 10.24 17.36 27.28
N THR A 8 10.93 18.14 26.44
CA THR A 8 11.35 17.74 25.08
C THR A 8 12.74 18.28 24.79
N ALA A 9 13.52 17.55 23.99
CA ALA A 9 14.85 17.96 23.51
C ALA A 9 14.90 17.92 21.98
N ALA A 10 15.75 18.74 21.37
CA ALA A 10 15.88 18.80 19.91
C ALA A 10 16.55 17.52 19.36
N THR A 11 15.96 16.94 18.32
CA THR A 11 16.51 15.81 17.56
C THR A 11 16.51 16.16 16.07
N ARG A 12 17.31 15.45 15.26
CA ARG A 12 17.26 15.61 13.80
C ARG A 12 16.05 14.84 13.26
N PRO A 13 15.05 15.51 12.68
CA PRO A 13 13.91 14.82 12.10
C PRO A 13 14.32 14.09 10.82
N PRO A 14 13.69 12.95 10.50
CA PRO A 14 13.90 12.29 9.22
C PRO A 14 13.44 13.21 8.07
N LYS A 15 14.22 13.25 6.99
CA LYS A 15 13.84 13.99 5.78
C LYS A 15 12.93 13.12 4.91
N LEU A 16 11.65 13.47 4.84
CA LEU A 16 10.69 12.84 3.94
C LEU A 16 10.72 13.57 2.60
N THR A 17 11.12 12.87 1.53
CA THR A 17 11.22 13.45 0.19
C THR A 17 10.09 12.93 -0.69
N ALA A 18 9.25 13.83 -1.18
CA ALA A 18 8.21 13.47 -2.14
C ALA A 18 8.80 13.17 -3.52
N ALA A 19 8.33 12.10 -4.16
CA ALA A 19 8.72 11.71 -5.50
C ALA A 19 8.21 12.68 -6.56
N ARG A 20 9.11 13.07 -7.47
CA ARG A 20 8.81 13.95 -8.61
C ARG A 20 8.19 13.20 -9.79
N LYS A 21 8.66 11.98 -10.05
CA LYS A 21 8.14 11.12 -11.12
C LYS A 21 7.07 10.22 -10.55
N ARG A 22 5.96 10.10 -11.28
CA ARG A 22 4.84 9.25 -10.92
C ARG A 22 4.37 8.47 -12.14
N SER A 23 3.87 7.27 -11.91
CA SER A 23 3.21 6.45 -12.93
C SER A 23 1.90 5.95 -12.38
N ALA A 24 0.80 6.09 -13.13
CA ALA A 24 -0.48 5.54 -12.69
C ALA A 24 -0.55 4.02 -12.82
N ILE A 25 0.19 3.47 -13.78
CA ILE A 25 0.10 2.07 -14.17
C ILE A 25 1.28 1.30 -13.56
N PRO A 26 1.03 0.25 -12.77
CA PRO A 26 2.07 -0.64 -12.30
C PRO A 26 2.84 -1.28 -13.45
N SER A 27 4.16 -1.40 -13.29
CA SER A 27 5.01 -2.15 -14.20
C SER A 27 4.52 -3.60 -14.31
N ALA A 28 4.57 -4.19 -15.51
CA ALA A 28 4.29 -5.61 -15.69
C ALA A 28 5.22 -6.51 -14.85
N ARG A 29 6.45 -6.05 -14.55
CA ARG A 29 7.39 -6.76 -13.68
C ARG A 29 6.95 -6.79 -12.21
N ALA A 30 6.11 -5.84 -11.79
CA ALA A 30 5.57 -5.82 -10.43
C ALA A 30 4.50 -6.90 -10.22
N LEU A 31 3.96 -7.51 -11.28
CA LEU A 31 3.00 -8.60 -11.14
C LEU A 31 3.74 -9.93 -10.91
N LEU A 32 3.67 -10.46 -9.68
CA LEU A 32 4.25 -11.74 -9.32
C LEU A 32 3.44 -12.93 -9.85
N GLY A 33 2.12 -12.74 -9.99
CA GLY A 33 1.24 -13.77 -10.51
C GLY A 33 -0.20 -13.57 -10.06
N LYS A 34 -0.96 -14.66 -10.05
CA LYS A 34 -2.36 -14.68 -9.61
C LYS A 34 -2.60 -15.89 -8.70
N ARG A 35 -3.37 -15.71 -7.63
CA ARG A 35 -3.81 -16.81 -6.75
C ARG A 35 -5.33 -16.79 -6.58
N ASN A 36 -5.96 -17.95 -6.42
CA ASN A 36 -7.37 -18.03 -6.08
C ASN A 36 -7.53 -17.75 -4.57
N ILE A 37 -8.17 -16.62 -4.24
CA ILE A 37 -8.35 -16.15 -2.87
C ILE A 37 -9.84 -16.08 -2.58
N TYR A 38 -10.27 -16.61 -1.44
CA TYR A 38 -11.64 -16.49 -0.98
C TYR A 38 -11.90 -15.10 -0.42
N TRP A 39 -12.86 -14.38 -1.02
CA TRP A 39 -13.26 -13.04 -0.58
C TRP A 39 -14.63 -13.12 0.09
N ALA A 40 -14.69 -12.78 1.37
CA ALA A 40 -15.92 -12.84 2.16
C ALA A 40 -17.03 -11.95 1.58
N GLU A 41 -16.67 -10.78 1.05
CA GLU A 41 -17.59 -9.82 0.44
C GLU A 41 -18.24 -10.35 -0.85
N LEU A 42 -17.56 -11.27 -1.54
CA LEU A 42 -18.04 -11.88 -2.77
C LEU A 42 -18.60 -13.30 -2.53
N LYS A 43 -18.42 -13.85 -1.32
CA LYS A 43 -18.77 -15.22 -0.94
C LYS A 43 -18.24 -16.30 -1.89
N LYS A 44 -17.07 -16.05 -2.49
CA LYS A 44 -16.45 -16.96 -3.46
C LYS A 44 -14.94 -16.76 -3.56
N ALA A 45 -14.26 -17.79 -4.10
CA ALA A 45 -12.88 -17.65 -4.53
C ALA A 45 -12.80 -16.88 -5.86
N VAL A 46 -11.87 -15.93 -5.93
CA VAL A 46 -11.59 -15.15 -7.15
C VAL A 46 -10.09 -15.14 -7.42
N THR A 47 -9.73 -15.37 -8.68
CA THR A 47 -8.36 -15.22 -9.16
C THR A 47 -7.90 -13.77 -9.00
N SER A 48 -7.03 -13.53 -8.03
CA SER A 48 -6.60 -12.19 -7.61
C SER A 48 -5.12 -11.99 -7.94
N PRO A 49 -4.74 -10.84 -8.54
CA PRO A 49 -3.34 -10.54 -8.81
C PRO A 49 -2.55 -10.30 -7.52
N ILE A 50 -1.30 -10.75 -7.52
CA ILE A 50 -0.34 -10.51 -6.47
C ILE A 50 0.78 -9.65 -7.03
N TYR A 51 1.05 -8.53 -6.36
CA TYR A 51 2.08 -7.59 -6.76
C TYR A 51 3.27 -7.61 -5.80
N ASP A 52 4.46 -7.44 -6.34
CA ASP A 52 5.66 -7.11 -5.60
C ASP A 52 5.63 -5.63 -5.22
N GLY A 53 5.44 -5.35 -3.93
CA GLY A 53 5.38 -4.00 -3.40
C GLY A 53 6.68 -3.20 -3.58
N ALA A 54 7.83 -3.87 -3.67
CA ALA A 54 9.12 -3.21 -3.89
C ALA A 54 9.27 -2.63 -5.31
N LEU A 55 8.48 -3.14 -6.26
CA LEU A 55 8.45 -2.68 -7.65
C LEU A 55 7.33 -1.66 -7.92
N LEU A 56 6.49 -1.36 -6.93
CA LEU A 56 5.49 -0.32 -7.04
C LEU A 56 6.14 1.06 -6.85
N VAL A 57 5.67 2.03 -7.63
CA VAL A 57 6.20 3.40 -7.62
C VAL A 57 5.08 4.39 -7.29
N PRO A 58 5.43 5.58 -6.76
CA PRO A 58 4.50 6.67 -6.54
C PRO A 58 3.58 6.93 -7.74
N GLY A 59 2.29 7.07 -7.45
CA GLY A 59 1.20 7.20 -8.41
C GLY A 59 0.54 5.90 -8.82
N ASN A 60 1.13 4.72 -8.59
CA ASN A 60 0.57 3.46 -9.06
C ASN A 60 -0.82 3.24 -8.47
N ARG A 61 -1.79 2.88 -9.32
CA ARG A 61 -3.20 2.70 -8.94
C ARG A 61 -3.69 1.30 -9.28
N MET A 62 -4.43 0.71 -8.36
CA MET A 62 -4.99 -0.63 -8.51
C MET A 62 -6.39 -0.71 -7.87
N ARG A 63 -7.29 -1.49 -8.47
CA ARG A 63 -8.59 -1.80 -7.89
C ARG A 63 -8.55 -3.23 -7.32
N GLY A 64 -9.12 -3.40 -6.13
CA GLY A 64 -9.27 -4.72 -5.53
C GLY A 64 -10.34 -5.57 -6.26
N PRO A 65 -10.32 -6.91 -6.09
CA PRO A 65 -9.45 -7.67 -5.19
C PRO A 65 -8.00 -7.79 -5.67
N ALA A 66 -7.03 -7.47 -4.81
CA ALA A 66 -5.61 -7.63 -5.09
C ALA A 66 -4.80 -7.79 -3.79
N VAL A 67 -3.61 -8.38 -3.88
CA VAL A 67 -2.67 -8.49 -2.76
C VAL A 67 -1.33 -7.89 -3.17
N ILE A 68 -0.69 -7.17 -2.25
CA ILE A 68 0.65 -6.63 -2.43
C ILE A 68 1.52 -7.28 -1.35
N GLU A 69 2.56 -7.99 -1.77
CA GLU A 69 3.55 -8.58 -0.88
C GLU A 69 4.77 -7.64 -0.84
N THR A 70 5.16 -7.17 0.35
CA THR A 70 6.45 -6.50 0.59
C THR A 70 7.38 -7.46 1.33
N THR A 71 8.61 -7.03 1.59
CA THR A 71 9.57 -7.82 2.36
C THR A 71 9.10 -8.16 3.77
N ASP A 72 8.31 -7.27 4.39
CA ASP A 72 7.96 -7.29 5.81
C ASP A 72 6.44 -7.24 6.08
N THR A 73 5.60 -7.01 5.07
CA THR A 73 4.16 -6.89 5.22
C THR A 73 3.40 -7.38 3.99
N THR A 74 2.12 -7.65 4.17
CA THR A 74 1.20 -8.02 3.10
C THR A 74 -0.02 -7.10 3.15
N VAL A 75 -0.24 -6.33 2.09
CA VAL A 75 -1.37 -5.41 1.97
C VAL A 75 -2.46 -6.04 1.14
N VAL A 76 -3.66 -6.12 1.72
CA VAL A 76 -4.85 -6.70 1.07
C VAL A 76 -5.77 -5.58 0.60
N VAL A 77 -5.97 -5.48 -0.71
CA VAL A 77 -6.91 -4.53 -1.32
C VAL A 77 -8.20 -5.27 -1.60
N HIS A 78 -9.18 -5.08 -0.71
CA HIS A 78 -10.48 -5.74 -0.77
C HIS A 78 -11.29 -5.36 -2.02
N PRO A 79 -12.25 -6.21 -2.44
CA PRO A 79 -13.21 -5.87 -3.50
C PRO A 79 -13.87 -4.50 -3.26
N ARG A 80 -14.05 -3.75 -4.35
CA ARG A 80 -14.61 -2.38 -4.37
C ARG A 80 -13.72 -1.30 -3.73
N ARG A 81 -12.55 -1.65 -3.18
CA ARG A 81 -11.56 -0.68 -2.74
C ARG A 81 -10.54 -0.38 -3.84
N ALA A 82 -9.91 0.78 -3.73
CA ALA A 82 -8.79 1.17 -4.58
C ALA A 82 -7.56 1.45 -3.72
N LEU A 83 -6.38 1.13 -4.27
CA LEU A 83 -5.10 1.49 -3.69
C LEU A 83 -4.37 2.46 -4.62
N GLU A 84 -3.77 3.49 -4.04
CA GLU A 84 -2.82 4.39 -4.70
C GLU A 84 -1.52 4.44 -3.89
N VAL A 85 -0.38 4.42 -4.57
CA VAL A 85 0.91 4.73 -3.94
C VAL A 85 1.07 6.24 -3.93
N ASP A 86 1.16 6.84 -2.75
CA ASP A 86 1.28 8.30 -2.63
C ASP A 86 2.67 8.81 -3.05
N ALA A 87 2.89 10.12 -2.92
CA ALA A 87 4.15 10.75 -3.27
C ALA A 87 5.34 10.32 -2.40
N PHE A 88 5.09 9.80 -1.20
CA PHE A 88 6.10 9.37 -0.24
C PHE A 88 6.32 7.86 -0.25
N GLY A 89 5.58 7.12 -1.08
CA GLY A 89 5.65 5.65 -1.16
C GLY A 89 4.68 4.94 -0.20
N ASN A 90 3.78 5.66 0.46
CA ASN A 90 2.75 5.04 1.30
C ASN A 90 1.65 4.41 0.43
N PHE A 91 1.06 3.33 0.93
CA PHE A 91 -0.11 2.72 0.34
C PHE A 91 -1.39 3.34 0.90
N GLU A 92 -2.08 4.14 0.10
CA GLU A 92 -3.36 4.76 0.47
C GLU A 92 -4.53 3.90 -0.06
N ILE A 93 -5.39 3.43 0.84
CA ILE A 93 -6.57 2.62 0.49
C ILE A 93 -7.84 3.47 0.64
N ARG A 94 -8.64 3.50 -0.42
CA ARG A 94 -9.91 4.25 -0.50
C ARG A 94 -11.10 3.30 -0.69
N PHE A 95 -12.25 3.72 -0.16
CA PHE A 95 -13.53 2.98 -0.18
C PHE A 95 -14.44 3.44 -1.31
#